data_AF-A0A971CY77-F1
#
_entry.id   AF-A0A971CY77-F1
#
_cell.length_a   1.000
_cell.length_b   1.000
_cell.length_c   1.000
_cell.angle_alpha   90.00
_cell.angle_beta   90.00
_cell.angle_gamma   90.00
#
_symmetry.space_group_name_H-M   'P 1'
#
loop_
_entity.id
_entity.type
_entity.pdbx_description
1 polymer ?
#
loop_
_entity_poly.entity_id
_entity_poly.type
_entity_poly.pdbx_seq_one_letter_code
_entity_poly.pdbx_strand_id
1 'polypeptide(L)'
;MDGMSVEIPDERELLQRTEIAPYGDAKAEAGPDGFRRGGAYHLSSVLPALSSALGAPVSTAVHRNPKVLQELLGIPDASSAIVVLVDGMGFWNLNIRLGHVPYMRSLMDDSVNQRPISTCFPSTTVAAMGTFGTGTCPGLTGMTGYTQINPETGRLSQLIQFKNALEPHDLQRQPTLFESLEAKGVRTTSCGMSKFANSPLTQAALRGARYVSGANAQSRVLAACKAATTPGLTYLYIRDADKIGHNYGWDSEEWIGAFESIDSQLALLRRCAPKGTVIVIVADHGMISARPENRCDVGELDDLQEGLALFGGEPRTPMLYARSEADVPGIVERWQRRFCDRARLWTKEQAVEQGLFGEVDNRVAAMLGDVIVSASDTTTIVDSRSQSDKATRLPSVHGSQSFMEMDIPCLIDMA
;
A
#
# COMPACT_ATOMS: atom_id res chain seq x y z
N MET A 1 17.69 15.81 27.04
CA MET A 1 16.75 15.44 25.96
C MET A 1 17.27 14.13 25.42
N ASP A 2 16.89 13.03 26.06
CA ASP A 2 17.21 11.70 25.55
C ASP A 2 16.29 11.51 24.33
N GLY A 3 16.86 11.68 23.14
CA GLY A 3 16.18 11.33 21.90
C GLY A 3 15.97 9.83 21.92
N MET A 4 14.75 9.39 22.26
CA MET A 4 14.39 8.00 22.10
C MET A 4 14.38 7.71 20.60
N SER A 5 15.46 7.13 20.09
CA SER A 5 15.43 6.47 18.79
C SER A 5 14.41 5.35 18.85
N VAL A 6 13.60 5.18 17.80
CA VAL A 6 12.73 4.02 17.65
C VAL A 6 13.58 2.76 17.84
N GLU A 7 13.26 1.95 18.85
CA GLU A 7 13.92 0.66 19.05
C GLU A 7 13.53 -0.24 17.88
N ILE A 8 14.54 -0.77 17.18
CA ILE A 8 14.33 -1.60 16.00
C ILE A 8 14.18 -3.05 16.48
N PRO A 9 13.01 -3.68 16.32
CA PRO A 9 12.83 -5.09 16.66
C PRO A 9 13.72 -5.98 15.80
N ASP A 10 13.96 -7.22 16.26
CA ASP A 10 14.73 -8.16 15.46
C ASP A 10 13.99 -8.59 14.19
N GLU A 11 14.73 -9.11 13.20
CA GLU A 11 14.15 -9.51 11.91
C GLU A 11 13.01 -10.53 12.06
N ARG A 12 13.09 -11.44 13.04
CA ARG A 12 12.05 -12.47 13.24
C ARG A 12 10.77 -11.86 13.75
N GLU A 13 10.86 -10.91 14.68
CA GLU A 13 9.72 -10.15 15.18
C GLU A 13 9.06 -9.35 14.06
N LEU A 14 9.85 -8.65 13.25
CA LEU A 14 9.34 -7.85 12.13
C LEU A 14 8.68 -8.69 11.03
N LEU A 15 9.02 -9.97 10.94
CA LEU A 15 8.42 -10.94 10.03
C LEU A 15 7.19 -11.65 10.61
N GLN A 16 6.85 -11.41 11.88
CA GLN A 16 5.59 -11.88 12.47
C GLN A 16 4.40 -11.16 11.86
N ARG A 17 3.25 -11.84 11.88
CA ARG A 17 2.01 -11.30 11.34
C ARG A 17 1.44 -10.23 12.26
N THR A 18 1.00 -9.16 11.66
CA THR A 18 0.15 -8.13 12.25
C THR A 18 -1.29 -8.64 12.41
N GLU A 19 -2.01 -8.04 13.34
CA GLU A 19 -3.47 -8.15 13.39
C GLU A 19 -4.10 -7.42 12.19
N ILE A 20 -5.34 -7.79 11.86
CA ILE A 20 -6.10 -7.09 10.80
C ILE A 20 -6.35 -5.66 11.28
N ALA A 21 -5.73 -4.69 10.61
CA ALA A 21 -5.92 -3.28 10.92
C ALA A 21 -7.35 -2.87 10.54
N PRO A 22 -8.20 -2.45 11.50
CA PRO A 22 -9.56 -2.03 11.20
C PRO A 22 -9.56 -0.69 10.45
N TYR A 23 -10.63 -0.41 9.72
CA TYR A 23 -10.90 0.91 9.14
C TYR A 23 -11.83 1.71 10.06
N GLY A 24 -11.68 3.03 10.10
CA GLY A 24 -12.57 3.91 10.88
C GLY A 24 -11.88 5.15 11.45
N ASP A 25 -12.62 5.98 12.18
CA ASP A 25 -12.08 7.24 12.74
C ASP A 25 -11.53 7.09 14.16
N ALA A 26 -11.69 5.93 14.77
CA ALA A 26 -11.29 5.70 16.15
C ALA A 26 -9.77 5.77 16.31
N LYS A 27 -9.35 6.28 17.47
CA LYS A 27 -7.98 6.10 17.94
C LYS A 27 -7.78 4.61 18.27
N ALA A 28 -7.08 3.89 17.40
CA ALA A 28 -6.82 2.46 17.59
C ALA A 28 -6.10 2.20 18.92
N GLU A 29 -6.36 1.03 19.52
CA GLU A 29 -5.61 0.57 20.68
C GLU A 29 -4.13 0.35 20.34
N ALA A 30 -3.27 0.47 21.35
CA ALA A 30 -1.86 0.21 21.16
C ALA A 30 -1.64 -1.30 21.22
N GLY A 31 -0.89 -1.84 20.26
CA GLY A 31 -0.45 -3.22 20.28
C GLY A 31 0.59 -3.49 21.38
N PRO A 32 1.06 -4.73 21.51
CA PRO A 32 2.06 -5.12 22.51
C PRO A 32 3.38 -4.33 22.39
N ASP A 33 3.71 -3.89 21.19
CA ASP A 33 4.88 -3.04 20.87
C ASP A 33 4.64 -1.54 21.14
N GLY A 34 3.47 -1.17 21.67
CA GLY A 34 3.10 0.20 21.98
C GLY A 34 2.59 1.04 20.79
N PHE A 35 2.68 0.52 19.57
CA PHE A 35 2.23 1.23 18.37
C PHE A 35 0.75 0.99 18.07
N ARG A 36 0.11 1.99 17.44
CA ARG A 36 -1.31 1.96 17.09
C ARG A 36 -1.45 1.70 15.61
N ARG A 37 -2.28 0.73 15.23
CA ARG A 37 -2.50 0.31 13.84
C ARG A 37 -4.00 0.29 13.53
N GLY A 38 -4.37 0.76 12.34
CA GLY A 38 -5.77 0.85 11.92
C GLY A 38 -6.50 2.04 12.56
N GLY A 39 -7.82 2.07 12.38
CA GLY A 39 -8.64 3.25 12.64
C GLY A 39 -8.04 4.46 11.93
N ALA A 40 -7.78 5.53 12.70
CA ALA A 40 -7.15 6.74 12.18
C ALA A 40 -5.67 6.56 11.77
N TYR A 41 -5.00 5.50 12.23
CA TYR A 41 -3.61 5.16 11.92
C TYR A 41 -3.55 4.16 10.75
N HIS A 42 -4.19 4.53 9.65
CA HIS A 42 -4.26 3.73 8.42
C HIS A 42 -4.01 4.60 7.18
N LEU A 43 -3.43 4.04 6.13
CA LEU A 43 -3.24 4.68 4.83
C LEU A 43 -4.51 5.38 4.27
N SER A 44 -5.70 4.79 4.48
CA SER A 44 -6.99 5.36 4.03
C SER A 44 -7.35 6.66 4.74
N SER A 45 -6.73 6.96 5.89
CA SER A 45 -6.98 8.16 6.67
C SER A 45 -6.21 9.39 6.17
N VAL A 46 -5.13 9.19 5.40
CA VAL A 46 -4.18 10.25 5.05
C VAL A 46 -4.82 11.35 4.21
N LEU A 47 -5.48 11.02 3.08
CA LEU A 47 -6.10 12.02 2.23
C LEU A 47 -7.33 12.69 2.86
N PRO A 48 -8.23 11.96 3.57
CA PRO A 48 -9.27 12.60 4.38
C PRO A 48 -8.70 13.58 5.42
N ALA A 49 -7.65 13.21 6.15
CA ALA A 49 -7.00 14.10 7.12
C ALA A 49 -6.44 15.37 6.45
N LEU A 50 -5.77 15.23 5.30
CA LEU A 50 -5.28 16.38 4.53
C LEU A 50 -6.41 17.25 3.97
N SER A 51 -7.55 16.66 3.60
CA SER A 51 -8.73 17.44 3.18
C SER A 51 -9.23 18.36 4.29
N SER A 52 -9.20 17.88 5.55
CA SER A 52 -9.53 18.68 6.74
C SER A 52 -8.49 19.79 6.97
N ALA A 53 -7.19 19.45 6.91
CA ALA A 53 -6.12 20.42 7.07
C ALA A 53 -6.18 21.58 6.05
N LEU A 54 -6.67 21.29 4.84
CA LEU A 54 -6.90 22.27 3.77
C LEU A 54 -8.20 23.07 3.91
N GLY A 55 -8.97 22.86 4.99
CA GLY A 55 -10.24 23.55 5.23
C GLY A 55 -11.41 23.04 4.39
N ALA A 56 -11.28 21.88 3.73
CA ALA A 56 -12.29 21.30 2.86
C ALA A 56 -12.52 19.80 3.19
N PRO A 57 -12.99 19.46 4.41
CA PRO A 57 -13.10 18.08 4.84
C PRO A 57 -13.98 17.26 3.90
N VAL A 58 -13.49 16.07 3.55
CA VAL A 58 -14.17 15.06 2.73
C VAL A 58 -14.32 13.78 3.54
N SER A 59 -15.57 13.44 3.88
CA SER A 59 -15.91 12.13 4.45
C SER A 59 -15.96 11.06 3.36
N THR A 60 -15.62 9.83 3.72
CA THR A 60 -15.65 8.66 2.84
C THR A 60 -16.63 7.61 3.39
N ALA A 61 -16.68 6.43 2.77
CA ALA A 61 -17.49 5.31 3.25
C ALA A 61 -17.04 4.83 4.65
N VAL A 62 -15.72 4.79 4.90
CA VAL A 62 -15.15 4.27 6.15
C VAL A 62 -14.69 5.37 7.12
N HIS A 63 -14.50 6.60 6.63
CA HIS A 63 -14.06 7.74 7.45
C HIS A 63 -15.08 8.86 7.45
N ARG A 64 -15.77 9.08 8.57
CA ARG A 64 -16.85 10.07 8.67
C ARG A 64 -16.37 11.40 9.20
N ASN A 65 -15.30 11.43 10.00
CA ASN A 65 -14.77 12.62 10.65
C ASN A 65 -13.30 12.93 10.28
N PRO A 66 -13.08 13.59 9.12
CA PRO A 66 -11.75 14.01 8.68
C PRO A 66 -10.95 14.85 9.69
N LYS A 67 -11.62 15.62 10.56
CA LYS A 67 -10.95 16.46 11.56
C LYS A 67 -10.30 15.61 12.65
N VAL A 68 -10.98 14.55 13.11
CA VAL A 68 -10.40 13.60 14.07
C VAL A 68 -9.18 12.89 13.47
N LEU A 69 -9.24 12.51 12.20
CA LEU A 69 -8.10 11.90 11.50
C LEU A 69 -6.91 12.86 11.44
N GLN A 70 -7.16 14.13 11.10
CA GLN A 70 -6.15 15.17 11.08
C GLN A 70 -5.46 15.32 12.45
N GLU A 71 -6.24 15.42 13.53
CA GLU A 71 -5.73 15.58 14.89
C GLU A 71 -4.92 14.36 15.36
N LEU A 72 -5.42 13.15 15.11
CA LEU A 72 -4.75 11.91 15.54
C LEU A 72 -3.48 11.62 14.74
N LEU A 73 -3.44 11.99 13.46
CA LEU A 73 -2.24 11.89 12.63
C LEU A 73 -1.25 13.03 12.90
N GLY A 74 -1.67 14.10 13.59
CA GLY A 74 -0.82 15.24 13.91
C GLY A 74 -0.54 16.15 12.70
N ILE A 75 -1.47 16.24 11.75
CA ILE A 75 -1.33 17.06 10.55
C ILE A 75 -1.80 18.49 10.86
N PRO A 76 -0.92 19.53 10.79
CA PRO A 76 -1.33 20.90 11.08
C PRO A 76 -2.24 21.47 9.98
N ASP A 77 -3.01 22.51 10.30
CA ASP A 77 -3.80 23.24 9.31
C ASP A 77 -2.88 23.96 8.31
N ALA A 78 -3.27 23.98 7.03
CA ALA A 78 -2.50 24.64 5.97
C ALA A 78 -3.35 25.03 4.78
N SER A 79 -2.85 25.95 3.95
CA SER A 79 -3.48 26.29 2.67
C SER A 79 -3.01 25.41 1.52
N SER A 80 -1.80 24.85 1.62
CA SER A 80 -1.19 23.95 0.65
C SER A 80 -0.64 22.71 1.33
N ALA A 81 -0.85 21.55 0.71
CA ALA A 81 -0.27 20.30 1.16
C ALA A 81 0.39 19.57 -0.02
N ILE A 82 1.56 18.97 0.22
CA ILE A 82 2.20 18.01 -0.67
C ILE A 82 2.22 16.66 0.03
N VAL A 83 1.55 15.67 -0.52
CA VAL A 83 1.64 14.28 -0.08
C VAL A 83 2.54 13.52 -1.04
N VAL A 84 3.62 12.94 -0.51
CA VAL A 84 4.57 12.12 -1.24
C VAL A 84 4.33 10.65 -0.89
N LEU A 85 4.05 9.82 -1.89
CA LEU A 85 4.00 8.38 -1.73
C LEU A 85 5.29 7.78 -2.29
N VAL A 86 6.07 7.17 -1.42
CA VAL A 86 7.30 6.45 -1.76
C VAL A 86 6.97 4.95 -1.76
N ASP A 87 6.88 4.39 -2.96
CA ASP A 87 6.49 2.99 -3.19
C ASP A 87 7.49 2.02 -2.55
N GLY A 88 7.01 1.11 -1.71
CA GLY A 88 7.81 0.09 -1.03
C GLY A 88 8.70 0.58 0.11
N MET A 89 8.49 1.80 0.63
CA MET A 89 9.24 2.36 1.77
C MET A 89 8.57 2.03 3.10
N GLY A 90 8.69 0.79 3.56
CA GLY A 90 8.15 0.38 4.87
C GLY A 90 8.78 1.17 6.02
N PHE A 91 8.03 1.34 7.12
CA PHE A 91 8.49 2.06 8.31
C PHE A 91 9.75 1.40 8.89
N TRP A 92 9.78 0.07 8.92
CA TRP A 92 10.92 -0.68 9.42
C TRP A 92 12.09 -0.67 8.44
N ASN A 93 11.85 -0.76 7.12
CA ASN A 93 12.90 -0.58 6.11
C ASN A 93 13.60 0.79 6.28
N LEU A 94 12.81 1.85 6.51
CA LEU A 94 13.31 3.20 6.79
C LEU A 94 14.14 3.25 8.07
N ASN A 95 13.63 2.75 9.19
CA ASN A 95 14.35 2.82 10.48
C ASN A 95 15.64 2.00 10.47
N ILE A 96 15.66 0.82 9.83
CA ILE A 96 16.86 -0.01 9.67
C ILE A 96 17.94 0.69 8.83
N ARG A 97 17.54 1.58 7.91
CA ARG A 97 18.44 2.31 7.00
C ARG A 97 18.51 3.81 7.29
N LEU A 98 18.09 4.24 8.47
CA LEU A 98 17.98 5.66 8.84
C LEU A 98 19.31 6.41 8.71
N GLY A 99 20.43 5.69 8.88
CA GLY A 99 21.81 6.16 8.68
C GLY A 99 22.14 6.70 7.28
N HIS A 100 21.37 6.31 6.25
CA HIS A 100 21.58 6.74 4.86
C HIS A 100 20.71 7.94 4.44
N VAL A 101 19.73 8.32 5.27
CA VAL A 101 18.68 9.27 4.89
C VAL A 101 18.63 10.45 5.85
N PRO A 102 19.59 11.39 5.77
CA PRO A 102 19.73 12.46 6.75
C PRO A 102 18.49 13.37 6.84
N TYR A 103 17.77 13.64 5.74
CA TYR A 103 16.56 14.45 5.81
C TYR A 103 15.42 13.70 6.52
N MET A 104 15.09 12.48 6.09
CA MET A 104 14.05 11.68 6.76
C MET A 104 14.41 11.38 8.23
N ARG A 105 15.69 11.18 8.55
CA ARG A 105 16.17 11.08 9.93
C ARG A 105 15.89 12.32 10.74
N SER A 106 16.10 13.52 10.21
CA SER A 106 15.80 14.76 10.96
C SER A 106 14.31 14.90 11.28
N LEU A 107 13.42 14.29 10.48
CA LEU A 107 11.98 14.29 10.78
C LEU A 107 11.65 13.39 11.97
N MET A 108 12.48 12.39 12.27
CA MET A 108 12.29 11.50 13.42
C MET A 108 12.57 12.19 14.75
N ASP A 109 13.11 13.42 14.78
CA ASP A 109 13.25 14.19 16.02
C ASP A 109 11.87 14.61 16.59
N ASP A 110 10.83 14.63 15.76
CA ASP A 110 9.43 14.79 16.20
C ASP A 110 8.78 13.43 16.49
N SER A 111 8.29 13.27 17.72
CA SER A 111 7.54 12.10 18.18
C SER A 111 6.35 11.71 17.29
N VAL A 112 5.73 12.65 16.55
CA VAL A 112 4.63 12.36 15.63
C VAL A 112 5.05 11.41 14.51
N ASN A 113 6.34 11.44 14.15
CA ASN A 113 6.97 10.67 13.09
C ASN A 113 7.59 9.35 13.58
N GLN A 114 7.81 9.21 14.90
CA GLN A 114 8.37 8.01 15.52
C GLN A 114 7.35 6.87 15.71
N ARG A 115 6.41 6.73 14.77
CA ARG A 115 5.39 5.69 14.80
C ARG A 115 4.99 5.25 13.40
N PRO A 116 4.67 3.96 13.19
CA PRO A 116 4.05 3.52 11.95
C PRO A 116 2.57 3.93 11.89
N ILE A 117 2.03 3.90 10.69
CA ILE A 117 0.60 3.64 10.43
C ILE A 117 0.50 2.35 9.61
N SER A 118 -0.69 1.74 9.53
CA SER A 118 -0.87 0.51 8.77
C SER A 118 -1.32 0.79 7.32
N THR A 119 -0.87 -0.03 6.38
CA THR A 119 -1.48 -0.13 5.04
C THR A 119 -2.67 -1.11 5.03
N CYS A 120 -3.32 -1.26 3.87
CA CYS A 120 -4.39 -2.24 3.69
C CYS A 120 -3.85 -3.65 3.42
N PHE A 121 -4.72 -4.65 3.57
CA PHE A 121 -4.47 -5.99 3.04
C PHE A 121 -5.14 -6.19 1.66
N PRO A 122 -4.46 -6.84 0.70
CA PRO A 122 -3.03 -7.18 0.71
C PRO A 122 -2.17 -5.91 0.66
N SER A 123 -0.96 -6.00 1.22
CA SER A 123 0.03 -4.90 1.25
C SER A 123 0.71 -4.74 -0.12
N THR A 124 -0.09 -4.45 -1.14
CA THR A 124 0.33 -4.39 -2.53
C THR A 124 -0.08 -3.07 -3.16
N THR A 125 0.73 -2.54 -4.07
CA THR A 125 0.52 -1.23 -4.71
C THR A 125 -0.90 -1.05 -5.22
N VAL A 126 -1.49 -2.06 -5.86
CA VAL A 126 -2.85 -1.97 -6.43
C VAL A 126 -3.91 -1.67 -5.35
N ALA A 127 -3.92 -2.46 -4.28
CA ALA A 127 -4.89 -2.32 -3.20
C ALA A 127 -4.64 -1.05 -2.38
N ALA A 128 -3.36 -0.76 -2.10
CA ALA A 128 -2.95 0.40 -1.34
C ALA A 128 -3.23 1.71 -2.09
N MET A 129 -3.02 1.77 -3.40
CA MET A 129 -3.34 2.95 -4.21
C MET A 129 -4.85 3.20 -4.26
N GLY A 130 -5.66 2.16 -4.43
CA GLY A 130 -7.13 2.29 -4.36
C GLY A 130 -7.59 2.79 -3.00
N THR A 131 -7.05 2.22 -1.92
CA THR A 131 -7.28 2.61 -0.52
C THR A 131 -6.90 4.06 -0.27
N PHE A 132 -5.67 4.44 -0.63
CA PHE A 132 -5.12 5.80 -0.46
C PHE A 132 -5.95 6.84 -1.22
N GLY A 133 -6.17 6.62 -2.52
CA GLY A 133 -6.79 7.61 -3.40
C GLY A 133 -8.27 7.85 -3.12
N THR A 134 -8.96 6.88 -2.52
CA THR A 134 -10.39 6.96 -2.19
C THR A 134 -10.66 7.17 -0.70
N GLY A 135 -9.64 6.97 0.15
CA GLY A 135 -9.80 6.95 1.60
C GLY A 135 -10.80 5.88 2.06
N THR A 136 -10.86 4.74 1.36
CA THR A 136 -11.72 3.59 1.69
C THR A 136 -10.90 2.31 1.80
N CYS A 137 -11.49 1.13 1.56
CA CYS A 137 -10.86 -0.17 1.71
C CYS A 137 -10.92 -1.01 0.42
N PRO A 138 -10.05 -2.04 0.27
CA PRO A 138 -10.02 -2.92 -0.91
C PRO A 138 -11.38 -3.54 -1.28
N GLY A 139 -12.17 -3.94 -0.28
CA GLY A 139 -13.49 -4.51 -0.47
C GLY A 139 -14.54 -3.57 -1.07
N LEU A 140 -14.34 -2.25 -0.96
CA LEU A 140 -15.20 -1.24 -1.60
C LEU A 140 -14.63 -0.75 -2.93
N THR A 141 -13.30 -0.70 -3.05
CA THR A 141 -12.63 -0.27 -4.28
C THR A 141 -12.67 -1.35 -5.36
N GLY A 142 -12.72 -2.64 -5.00
CA GLY A 142 -12.62 -3.74 -5.95
C GLY A 142 -11.19 -4.02 -6.43
N MET A 143 -10.20 -3.35 -5.83
CA MET A 143 -8.79 -3.51 -6.13
C MET A 143 -8.17 -4.39 -5.02
N THR A 144 -8.30 -5.71 -5.15
CA THR A 144 -8.10 -6.65 -4.04
C THR A 144 -6.81 -7.47 -4.13
N GLY A 145 -5.95 -7.20 -5.12
CA GLY A 145 -4.64 -7.81 -5.26
C GLY A 145 -3.96 -7.44 -6.59
N TYR A 146 -2.69 -7.84 -6.76
CA TYR A 146 -1.98 -7.65 -8.02
C TYR A 146 -2.67 -8.35 -9.20
N THR A 147 -3.10 -9.60 -9.00
CA THR A 147 -4.03 -10.30 -9.91
C THR A 147 -5.28 -10.74 -9.19
N GLN A 148 -6.42 -10.69 -9.87
CA GLN A 148 -7.71 -11.16 -9.37
C GLN A 148 -8.58 -11.64 -10.53
N ILE A 149 -9.68 -12.36 -10.26
CA ILE A 149 -10.59 -12.75 -11.35
C ILE A 149 -11.39 -11.55 -11.86
N ASN A 150 -11.54 -11.47 -13.19
CA ASN A 150 -12.53 -10.62 -13.82
C ASN A 150 -13.88 -11.37 -13.81
N PRO A 151 -14.89 -10.89 -13.09
CA PRO A 151 -16.17 -11.60 -12.97
C PRO A 151 -16.94 -11.67 -14.29
N GLU A 152 -16.68 -10.78 -15.26
CA GLU A 152 -17.37 -10.78 -16.56
C GLU A 152 -16.78 -11.82 -17.53
N THR A 153 -15.49 -12.14 -17.40
CA THR A 153 -14.80 -13.03 -18.35
C THR A 153 -14.33 -14.35 -17.74
N GLY A 154 -14.35 -14.47 -16.41
CA GLY A 154 -13.82 -15.62 -15.67
C GLY A 154 -12.30 -15.79 -15.80
N ARG A 155 -11.57 -14.80 -16.33
CA ARG A 155 -10.11 -14.82 -16.50
C ARG A 155 -9.43 -14.00 -15.42
N LEU A 156 -8.15 -14.30 -15.14
CA LEU A 156 -7.34 -13.44 -14.30
C LEU A 156 -7.04 -12.10 -14.99
N SER A 157 -7.29 -11.03 -14.25
CA SER A 157 -6.83 -9.68 -14.51
C SER A 157 -5.49 -9.42 -13.83
N GLN A 158 -4.65 -8.59 -14.44
CA GLN A 158 -3.48 -8.01 -13.78
C GLN A 158 -3.69 -6.50 -13.66
N LEU A 159 -3.77 -5.98 -12.44
CA LEU A 159 -4.31 -4.65 -12.16
C LEU A 159 -3.29 -3.52 -12.22
N ILE A 160 -2.00 -3.81 -12.43
CA ILE A 160 -1.01 -2.76 -12.72
C ILE A 160 -1.14 -2.25 -14.16
N GLN A 161 -1.31 -3.16 -15.12
CA GLN A 161 -1.47 -2.84 -16.53
C GLN A 161 -2.93 -2.92 -16.99
N PHE A 162 -3.84 -3.31 -16.10
CA PHE A 162 -5.26 -3.56 -16.39
C PHE A 162 -5.48 -4.59 -17.51
N LYS A 163 -4.56 -5.55 -17.63
CA LYS A 163 -4.71 -6.64 -18.61
C LYS A 163 -5.87 -7.53 -18.18
N ASN A 164 -6.84 -7.73 -19.07
CA ASN A 164 -8.09 -8.47 -18.82
C ASN A 164 -8.89 -7.92 -17.61
N ALA A 165 -8.65 -6.69 -17.17
CA ALA A 165 -9.43 -6.06 -16.10
C ALA A 165 -10.73 -5.48 -16.64
N LEU A 166 -11.67 -5.18 -15.74
CA LEU A 166 -12.74 -4.24 -16.05
C LEU A 166 -12.14 -2.87 -16.36
N GLU A 167 -12.90 -2.03 -17.06
CA GLU A 167 -12.49 -0.63 -17.25
C GLU A 167 -12.28 0.06 -15.89
N PRO A 168 -11.33 1.00 -15.76
CA PRO A 168 -10.96 1.61 -14.49
C PRO A 168 -12.12 2.12 -13.64
N HIS A 169 -13.08 2.79 -14.27
CA HIS A 169 -14.27 3.35 -13.61
C HIS A 169 -15.29 2.28 -13.19
N ASP A 170 -15.34 1.15 -13.90
CA ASP A 170 -16.25 0.05 -13.58
C ASP A 170 -15.69 -0.83 -12.46
N LEU A 171 -14.35 -0.99 -12.43
CA LEU A 171 -13.62 -1.67 -11.37
C LEU A 171 -13.70 -0.86 -10.06
N GLN A 172 -13.29 0.41 -10.10
CA GLN A 172 -13.18 1.28 -8.93
C GLN A 172 -14.28 2.35 -8.99
N ARG A 173 -15.32 2.16 -8.16
CA ARG A 173 -16.54 2.99 -8.20
C ARG A 173 -16.65 4.02 -7.07
N GLN A 174 -15.79 3.95 -6.06
CA GLN A 174 -15.77 4.95 -4.99
C GLN A 174 -15.21 6.28 -5.53
N PRO A 175 -15.76 7.45 -5.16
CA PRO A 175 -15.16 8.74 -5.51
C PRO A 175 -13.72 8.81 -5.02
N THR A 176 -12.81 9.36 -5.83
CA THR A 176 -11.49 9.68 -5.30
C THR A 176 -11.55 10.94 -4.45
N LEU A 177 -10.58 11.10 -3.54
CA LEU A 177 -10.42 12.34 -2.78
C LEU A 177 -10.08 13.51 -3.69
N PHE A 178 -9.43 13.26 -4.82
CA PHE A 178 -9.10 14.28 -5.80
C PHE A 178 -10.35 14.81 -6.51
N GLU A 179 -11.25 13.93 -6.98
CA GLU A 179 -12.56 14.33 -7.51
C GLU A 179 -13.38 15.12 -6.48
N SER A 180 -13.38 14.63 -5.24
CA SER A 180 -14.17 15.23 -4.15
C SER A 180 -13.65 16.62 -3.75
N LEU A 181 -12.33 16.83 -3.79
CA LEU A 181 -11.71 18.14 -3.53
C LEU A 181 -11.95 19.12 -4.67
N GLU A 182 -11.80 18.70 -5.93
CA GLU A 182 -12.09 19.53 -7.10
C GLU A 182 -13.56 19.97 -7.13
N ALA A 183 -14.49 19.07 -6.79
CA ALA A 183 -15.91 19.39 -6.66
C ALA A 183 -16.20 20.44 -5.57
N LYS A 184 -15.31 20.58 -4.57
CA LYS A 184 -15.35 21.62 -3.53
C LYS A 184 -14.55 22.88 -3.90
N GLY A 185 -14.02 22.96 -5.12
CA GLY A 185 -13.19 24.08 -5.59
C GLY A 185 -11.77 24.07 -5.03
N VAL A 186 -11.32 22.96 -4.43
CA VAL A 186 -9.94 22.78 -3.98
C VAL A 186 -9.12 22.19 -5.11
N ARG A 187 -8.14 22.96 -5.58
CA ARG A 187 -7.21 22.55 -6.63
C ARG A 187 -6.47 21.28 -6.21
N THR A 188 -6.36 20.34 -7.13
CA THR A 188 -5.59 19.11 -6.96
C THR A 188 -4.61 18.92 -8.12
N THR A 189 -3.42 18.40 -7.82
CA THR A 189 -2.40 18.14 -8.86
C THR A 189 -1.65 16.87 -8.54
N SER A 190 -1.49 16.01 -9.55
CA SER A 190 -0.70 14.78 -9.46
C SER A 190 0.59 14.94 -10.26
N CYS A 191 1.73 14.78 -9.60
CA CYS A 191 3.06 14.93 -10.18
C CYS A 191 3.74 13.56 -10.29
N GLY A 192 4.10 13.17 -11.51
CA GLY A 192 4.62 11.82 -11.75
C GLY A 192 5.32 11.67 -13.10
N MET A 193 5.61 10.43 -13.46
CA MET A 193 6.19 10.11 -14.79
C MET A 193 5.11 10.22 -15.87
N SER A 194 5.51 10.62 -17.09
CA SER A 194 4.57 10.77 -18.22
C SER A 194 3.79 9.50 -18.54
N LYS A 195 4.42 8.34 -18.41
CA LYS A 195 3.79 7.02 -18.67
C LYS A 195 2.60 6.70 -17.75
N PHE A 196 2.46 7.40 -16.62
CA PHE A 196 1.35 7.17 -15.68
C PHE A 196 0.19 8.15 -15.85
N ALA A 197 0.39 9.25 -16.58
CA ALA A 197 -0.62 10.31 -16.71
C ALA A 197 -2.00 9.78 -17.13
N ASN A 198 -2.00 8.82 -18.06
CA ASN A 198 -3.22 8.16 -18.56
C ASN A 198 -3.23 6.66 -18.24
N SER A 199 -2.49 6.23 -17.22
CA SER A 199 -2.48 4.81 -16.86
C SER A 199 -3.82 4.41 -16.23
N PRO A 200 -4.33 3.20 -16.53
CA PRO A 200 -5.56 2.70 -15.94
C PRO A 200 -5.59 2.72 -14.41
N LEU A 201 -4.45 2.42 -13.75
CA LEU A 201 -4.34 2.51 -12.29
C LEU A 201 -4.51 3.95 -11.78
N THR A 202 -3.93 4.94 -12.47
CA THR A 202 -4.14 6.35 -12.13
C THR A 202 -5.60 6.75 -12.34
N GLN A 203 -6.26 6.28 -13.39
CA GLN A 203 -7.68 6.54 -13.62
C GLN A 203 -8.58 5.89 -12.56
N ALA A 204 -8.25 4.67 -12.11
CA ALA A 204 -9.00 3.97 -11.08
C ALA A 204 -8.81 4.62 -9.70
N ALA A 205 -7.56 4.92 -9.30
CA ALA A 205 -7.26 5.30 -7.92
C ALA A 205 -7.11 6.81 -7.69
N LEU A 206 -6.67 7.58 -8.69
CA LEU A 206 -6.19 8.96 -8.51
C LEU A 206 -6.83 9.97 -9.49
N ARG A 207 -7.90 9.59 -10.20
CA ARG A 207 -8.60 10.47 -11.14
C ARG A 207 -9.14 11.72 -10.46
N GLY A 208 -9.39 12.77 -11.24
CA GLY A 208 -9.83 14.09 -10.77
C GLY A 208 -8.69 15.10 -10.71
N ALA A 209 -7.46 14.68 -10.41
CA ALA A 209 -6.32 15.58 -10.34
C ALA A 209 -5.79 15.99 -11.72
N ARG A 210 -5.39 17.26 -11.85
CA ARG A 210 -4.58 17.72 -12.99
C ARG A 210 -3.22 17.01 -12.96
N TYR A 211 -2.88 16.27 -14.00
CA TYR A 211 -1.61 15.57 -14.07
C TYR A 211 -0.49 16.46 -14.63
N VAL A 212 0.65 16.50 -13.95
CA VAL A 212 1.86 17.22 -14.39
C VAL A 212 3.03 16.24 -14.44
N SER A 213 3.54 16.00 -15.63
CA SER A 213 4.68 15.11 -15.83
C SER A 213 6.02 15.85 -15.72
N GLY A 214 7.03 15.19 -15.13
CA GLY A 214 8.43 15.61 -15.19
C GLY A 214 9.30 14.61 -15.93
N ALA A 215 10.25 15.09 -16.74
CA ALA A 215 11.17 14.27 -17.52
C ALA A 215 12.12 13.41 -16.66
N ASN A 216 12.47 13.90 -15.47
CA ASN A 216 13.33 13.22 -14.50
C ASN A 216 12.85 13.45 -13.06
N ALA A 217 13.45 12.75 -12.10
CA ALA A 217 13.15 12.84 -10.66
C ALA A 217 13.08 14.28 -10.14
N GLN A 218 14.14 15.06 -10.37
CA GLN A 218 14.23 16.46 -9.94
C GLN A 218 13.10 17.32 -10.53
N SER A 219 12.80 17.17 -11.82
CA SER A 219 11.73 17.95 -12.46
C SER A 219 10.34 17.64 -11.89
N ARG A 220 10.10 16.40 -11.42
CA ARG A 220 8.83 16.04 -10.76
C ARG A 220 8.70 16.70 -9.39
N VAL A 221 9.79 16.72 -8.61
CA VAL A 221 9.86 17.43 -7.33
C VAL A 221 9.59 18.93 -7.52
N LEU A 222 10.27 19.57 -8.48
CA LEU A 222 10.08 20.99 -8.75
C LEU A 222 8.67 21.30 -9.28
N ALA A 223 8.07 20.39 -10.06
CA ALA A 223 6.68 20.52 -10.50
C ALA A 223 5.71 20.48 -9.30
N ALA A 224 5.95 19.61 -8.32
CA ALA A 224 5.16 19.55 -7.10
C ALA A 224 5.29 20.84 -6.27
N CYS A 225 6.50 21.36 -6.08
CA CYS A 225 6.73 22.66 -5.43
C CYS A 225 6.00 23.80 -6.18
N LYS A 226 6.06 23.80 -7.52
CA LYS A 226 5.39 24.80 -8.34
C LYS A 226 3.87 24.71 -8.24
N ALA A 227 3.30 23.51 -8.18
CA ALA A 227 1.86 23.33 -7.99
C ALA A 227 1.41 23.84 -6.61
N ALA A 228 2.21 23.61 -5.57
CA ALA A 228 1.93 24.03 -4.20
C ALA A 228 1.95 25.56 -3.98
N THR A 229 2.41 26.36 -4.95
CA THR A 229 2.34 27.85 -4.85
C THR A 229 0.90 28.37 -4.94
N THR A 230 -0.03 27.52 -5.41
CA THR A 230 -1.48 27.78 -5.36
C THR A 230 -2.06 26.89 -4.26
N PRO A 231 -2.96 27.36 -3.37
CA PRO A 231 -3.59 26.52 -2.35
C PRO A 231 -4.23 25.22 -2.85
N GLY A 232 -4.24 24.16 -2.02
CA GLY A 232 -4.83 22.85 -2.29
C GLY A 232 -3.88 21.65 -2.15
N LEU A 233 -4.28 20.46 -2.64
CA LEU A 233 -3.54 19.19 -2.49
C LEU A 233 -2.65 18.82 -3.69
N THR A 234 -1.36 18.61 -3.48
CA THR A 234 -0.44 18.09 -4.50
C THR A 234 0.01 16.68 -4.13
N TYR A 235 -0.10 15.73 -5.04
CA TYR A 235 0.41 14.37 -4.89
C TYR A 235 1.71 14.20 -5.69
N LEU A 236 2.74 13.60 -5.08
CA LEU A 236 4.00 13.24 -5.73
C LEU A 236 4.27 11.74 -5.52
N TYR A 237 4.54 11.02 -6.61
CA TYR A 237 4.87 9.60 -6.54
C TYR A 237 6.34 9.32 -6.85
N ILE A 238 6.98 8.53 -5.99
CA ILE A 238 8.37 8.07 -6.12
C ILE A 238 8.37 6.55 -6.07
N ARG A 239 8.93 5.90 -7.10
CA ARG A 239 8.78 4.44 -7.32
C ARG A 239 10.03 3.62 -7.03
N ASP A 240 11.10 4.30 -6.66
CA ASP A 240 12.44 3.77 -6.85
C ASP A 240 12.80 2.71 -5.80
N ALA A 241 12.32 2.85 -4.56
CA ALA A 241 12.54 1.87 -3.49
C ALA A 241 11.94 0.49 -3.84
N ASP A 242 10.65 0.42 -4.18
CA ASP A 242 10.01 -0.82 -4.65
C ASP A 242 10.70 -1.41 -5.89
N LYS A 243 10.88 -0.59 -6.93
CA LYS A 243 11.47 -1.06 -8.20
C LYS A 243 12.85 -1.67 -7.97
N ILE A 244 13.70 -1.03 -7.19
CA ILE A 244 15.07 -1.51 -6.96
C ILE A 244 15.04 -2.70 -6.00
N GLY A 245 14.17 -2.69 -4.98
CA GLY A 245 13.97 -3.82 -4.07
C GLY A 245 13.62 -5.11 -4.81
N HIS A 246 12.63 -5.06 -5.70
CA HIS A 246 12.27 -6.23 -6.53
C HIS A 246 13.36 -6.70 -7.49
N ASN A 247 14.34 -5.85 -7.85
CA ASN A 247 15.40 -6.26 -8.79
C ASN A 247 16.68 -6.73 -8.08
N TYR A 248 16.98 -6.21 -6.89
CA TYR A 248 18.28 -6.40 -6.23
C TYR A 248 18.20 -6.81 -4.76
N GLY A 249 17.05 -6.62 -4.11
CA GLY A 249 16.86 -6.82 -2.67
C GLY A 249 16.76 -5.47 -1.93
N TRP A 250 15.89 -5.36 -0.93
CA TRP A 250 15.74 -4.11 -0.16
C TRP A 250 16.95 -3.79 0.72
N ASP A 251 17.79 -4.77 1.00
CA ASP A 251 19.00 -4.68 1.81
C ASP A 251 20.28 -4.51 0.97
N SER A 252 20.17 -4.41 -0.36
CA SER A 252 21.31 -4.31 -1.29
C SER A 252 21.91 -2.90 -1.37
N GLU A 253 23.16 -2.80 -1.83
CA GLU A 253 23.84 -1.52 -2.10
C GLU A 253 23.10 -0.68 -3.15
N GLU A 254 22.52 -1.32 -4.17
CA GLU A 254 21.69 -0.63 -5.17
C GLU A 254 20.45 -0.01 -4.54
N TRP A 255 19.80 -0.72 -3.61
CA TRP A 255 18.65 -0.17 -2.88
C TRP A 255 19.06 0.97 -1.97
N ILE A 256 20.17 0.85 -1.24
CA ILE A 256 20.72 1.92 -0.41
C ILE A 256 20.99 3.17 -1.25
N GLY A 257 21.66 3.04 -2.39
CA GLY A 257 21.90 4.17 -3.30
C GLY A 257 20.62 4.79 -3.86
N ALA A 258 19.59 3.99 -4.15
CA ALA A 258 18.27 4.50 -4.51
C ALA A 258 17.62 5.25 -3.34
N PHE A 259 17.77 4.76 -2.11
CA PHE A 259 17.21 5.37 -0.91
C PHE A 259 17.85 6.71 -0.57
N GLU A 260 19.17 6.84 -0.72
CA GLU A 260 19.89 8.13 -0.62
C GLU A 260 19.41 9.15 -1.67
N SER A 261 19.09 8.67 -2.88
CA SER A 261 18.52 9.51 -3.94
C SER A 261 17.09 9.96 -3.62
N ILE A 262 16.28 9.10 -2.99
CA ILE A 262 14.93 9.44 -2.51
C ILE A 262 15.02 10.52 -1.44
N ASP A 263 15.88 10.34 -0.43
CA ASP A 263 16.10 11.35 0.61
C ASP A 263 16.53 12.70 0.04
N SER A 264 17.45 12.69 -0.94
CA SER A 264 17.88 13.91 -1.64
C SER A 264 16.74 14.61 -2.40
N GLN A 265 15.81 13.85 -2.99
CA GLN A 265 14.61 14.39 -3.64
C GLN A 265 13.66 15.02 -2.62
N LEU A 266 13.45 14.37 -1.48
CA LEU A 266 12.60 14.87 -0.40
C LEU A 266 13.20 16.12 0.27
N ALA A 267 14.52 16.15 0.48
CA ALA A 267 15.22 17.34 0.97
C ALA A 267 15.13 18.53 -0.01
N LEU A 268 15.19 18.26 -1.32
CA LEU A 268 14.93 19.27 -2.34
C LEU A 268 13.48 19.78 -2.29
N LEU A 269 12.51 18.86 -2.14
CA LEU A 269 11.08 19.21 -2.01
C LEU A 269 10.88 20.17 -0.83
N ARG A 270 11.42 19.82 0.35
CA ARG A 270 11.35 20.62 1.57
C ARG A 270 11.96 22.02 1.40
N ARG A 271 13.07 22.14 0.70
CA ARG A 271 13.75 23.42 0.46
C ARG A 271 13.00 24.30 -0.54
N CYS A 272 12.35 23.71 -1.53
CA CYS A 272 11.71 24.43 -2.64
C CYS A 272 10.21 24.63 -2.47
N ALA A 273 9.55 23.89 -1.58
CA ALA A 273 8.14 24.07 -1.28
C ALA A 273 7.89 25.48 -0.69
N PRO A 274 6.75 26.12 -1.02
CA PRO A 274 6.39 27.41 -0.43
C PRO A 274 6.28 27.31 1.10
N LYS A 275 6.74 28.34 1.80
CA LYS A 275 6.67 28.40 3.27
C LYS A 275 5.25 28.17 3.77
N GLY A 276 5.08 27.33 4.79
CA GLY A 276 3.78 26.96 5.36
C GLY A 276 3.04 25.86 4.59
N THR A 277 3.69 25.21 3.63
CA THR A 277 3.16 24.00 2.98
C THR A 277 3.37 22.81 3.89
N VAL A 278 2.31 22.06 4.19
CA VAL A 278 2.43 20.74 4.84
C VAL A 278 3.03 19.75 3.87
N ILE A 279 4.01 18.98 4.32
CA ILE A 279 4.56 17.85 3.58
C ILE A 279 4.25 16.57 4.37
N VAL A 280 3.57 15.62 3.73
CA VAL A 280 3.29 14.29 4.30
C VAL A 280 3.99 13.25 3.44
N ILE A 281 4.88 12.46 4.02
CA ILE A 281 5.59 11.37 3.33
C ILE A 281 5.04 10.04 3.83
N VAL A 282 4.49 9.25 2.91
CA VAL A 282 3.90 7.93 3.21
C VAL A 282 4.45 6.87 2.26
N ALA A 283 4.10 5.61 2.52
CA ALA A 283 4.28 4.51 1.58
C ALA A 283 2.96 3.76 1.36
N ASP A 284 2.91 2.94 0.32
CA ASP A 284 1.84 1.98 0.07
C ASP A 284 2.06 0.65 0.80
N HIS A 285 3.31 0.21 0.95
CA HIS A 285 3.71 -0.96 1.72
C HIS A 285 5.21 -0.89 2.05
N GLY A 286 5.67 -1.84 2.87
CA GLY A 286 7.09 -2.15 3.00
C GLY A 286 7.51 -3.35 2.16
N MET A 287 8.63 -3.97 2.54
CA MET A 287 9.27 -5.03 1.74
C MET A 287 10.05 -5.99 2.63
N ILE A 288 10.00 -7.28 2.30
CA ILE A 288 10.82 -8.33 2.93
C ILE A 288 11.79 -8.95 1.92
N SER A 289 12.84 -9.59 2.43
CA SER A 289 13.72 -10.43 1.62
C SER A 289 13.03 -11.77 1.32
N ALA A 290 13.00 -12.18 0.06
CA ALA A 290 12.50 -13.49 -0.34
C ALA A 290 13.65 -14.50 -0.35
N ARG A 291 13.58 -15.51 0.53
CA ARG A 291 14.62 -16.54 0.64
C ARG A 291 14.35 -17.69 -0.35
N PRO A 292 15.26 -18.03 -1.29
CA PRO A 292 15.03 -19.07 -2.28
C PRO A 292 14.65 -20.44 -1.71
N GLU A 293 15.16 -20.78 -0.52
CA GLU A 293 14.87 -21.99 0.24
C GLU A 293 13.42 -22.03 0.77
N ASN A 294 12.79 -20.87 0.95
CA ASN A 294 11.42 -20.73 1.41
C ASN A 294 10.42 -20.51 0.27
N ARG A 295 10.89 -20.56 -0.98
CA ARG A 295 10.02 -20.54 -2.16
C ARG A 295 9.34 -21.89 -2.33
N CYS A 296 8.01 -21.87 -2.46
CA CYS A 296 7.20 -23.01 -2.82
C CYS A 296 6.57 -22.77 -4.21
N ASP A 297 6.97 -23.57 -5.20
CA ASP A 297 6.33 -23.58 -6.50
C ASP A 297 5.19 -24.60 -6.50
N VAL A 298 3.96 -24.12 -6.44
CA VAL A 298 2.77 -24.99 -6.45
C VAL A 298 2.51 -25.58 -7.82
N GLY A 299 3.15 -25.06 -8.88
CA GLY A 299 3.05 -25.63 -10.22
C GLY A 299 3.70 -27.01 -10.35
N GLU A 300 4.58 -27.36 -9.40
CA GLU A 300 5.27 -28.66 -9.31
C GLU A 300 4.58 -29.63 -8.34
N LEU A 301 3.43 -29.25 -7.76
CA LEU A 301 2.75 -29.99 -6.67
C LEU A 301 1.30 -30.31 -7.05
N ASP A 302 1.08 -31.46 -7.67
CA ASP A 302 -0.24 -31.88 -8.20
C ASP A 302 -1.35 -31.89 -7.13
N ASP A 303 -1.04 -32.23 -5.88
CA ASP A 303 -1.99 -32.29 -4.76
C ASP A 303 -2.56 -30.91 -4.37
N LEU A 304 -1.76 -29.85 -4.52
CA LEU A 304 -2.20 -28.48 -4.26
C LEU A 304 -3.01 -27.89 -5.41
N GLN A 305 -2.96 -28.50 -6.59
CA GLN A 305 -3.69 -28.10 -7.79
C GLN A 305 -5.07 -28.74 -7.90
N GLU A 306 -5.29 -29.82 -7.17
CA GLU A 306 -6.56 -30.52 -7.15
C GLU A 306 -7.71 -29.59 -6.73
N GLY A 307 -8.75 -29.51 -7.57
CA GLY A 307 -9.92 -28.66 -7.34
C GLY A 307 -9.74 -27.18 -7.71
N LEU A 308 -8.54 -26.74 -8.09
CA LEU A 308 -8.31 -25.35 -8.51
C LEU A 308 -8.67 -25.11 -9.97
N ALA A 309 -9.34 -23.99 -10.22
CA ALA A 309 -9.60 -23.43 -11.54
C ALA A 309 -8.54 -22.39 -11.93
N LEU A 310 -8.19 -21.49 -11.00
CA LEU A 310 -7.19 -20.44 -11.20
C LEU A 310 -6.36 -20.21 -9.94
N PHE A 311 -5.12 -19.77 -10.15
CA PHE A 311 -4.20 -19.30 -9.12
C PHE A 311 -3.90 -17.81 -9.38
N GLY A 312 -4.42 -16.92 -8.54
CA GLY A 312 -4.24 -15.47 -8.64
C GLY A 312 -3.63 -14.87 -7.38
N GLY A 313 -3.78 -13.56 -7.20
CA GLY A 313 -3.14 -12.80 -6.14
C GLY A 313 -1.68 -12.47 -6.47
N GLU A 314 -0.81 -12.66 -5.49
CA GLU A 314 0.63 -12.41 -5.57
C GLU A 314 1.43 -13.41 -4.72
N PRO A 315 2.76 -13.51 -4.84
CA PRO A 315 3.53 -14.57 -4.17
C PRO A 315 3.40 -14.63 -2.65
N ARG A 316 3.07 -13.49 -2.04
CA ARG A 316 2.85 -13.33 -0.60
C ARG A 316 1.40 -13.52 -0.19
N THR A 317 0.47 -13.27 -1.12
CA THR A 317 -0.96 -13.46 -0.91
C THR A 317 -1.64 -14.12 -2.11
N PRO A 318 -1.49 -15.45 -2.26
CA PRO A 318 -2.26 -16.18 -3.26
C PRO A 318 -3.77 -16.08 -3.01
N MET A 319 -4.52 -15.89 -4.09
CA MET A 319 -5.97 -16.10 -4.12
C MET A 319 -6.26 -17.33 -4.98
N LEU A 320 -6.83 -18.36 -4.36
CA LEU A 320 -7.15 -19.61 -5.02
C LEU A 320 -8.62 -19.60 -5.43
N TYR A 321 -8.87 -19.86 -6.72
CA TYR A 321 -10.23 -19.95 -7.26
C TYR A 321 -10.55 -21.41 -7.51
N ALA A 322 -11.58 -21.90 -6.85
CA ALA A 322 -11.98 -23.29 -6.91
C ALA A 322 -12.85 -23.56 -8.14
N ARG A 323 -12.86 -24.81 -8.62
CA ARG A 323 -13.86 -25.27 -9.58
C ARG A 323 -15.23 -25.31 -8.90
N SER A 324 -16.31 -25.18 -9.67
CA SER A 324 -17.67 -25.09 -9.12
C SER A 324 -18.07 -26.31 -8.27
N GLU A 325 -17.53 -27.48 -8.56
CA GLU A 325 -17.76 -28.75 -7.86
C GLU A 325 -16.72 -29.09 -6.78
N ALA A 326 -15.74 -28.21 -6.54
CA ALA A 326 -14.64 -28.50 -5.64
C ALA A 326 -15.01 -28.37 -4.15
N ASP A 327 -14.45 -29.25 -3.33
CA ASP A 327 -14.51 -29.18 -1.87
C ASP A 327 -13.53 -28.11 -1.35
N VAL A 328 -14.03 -26.88 -1.16
CA VAL A 328 -13.25 -25.74 -0.64
C VAL A 328 -12.65 -26.03 0.75
N PRO A 329 -13.40 -26.56 1.75
CA PRO A 329 -12.81 -27.04 2.99
C PRO A 329 -11.65 -28.02 2.79
N GLY A 330 -11.78 -28.98 1.87
CA GLY A 330 -10.70 -29.91 1.52
C GLY A 330 -9.47 -29.23 0.90
N ILE A 331 -9.65 -28.21 0.07
CA ILE A 331 -8.54 -27.37 -0.44
C ILE A 331 -7.82 -26.68 0.72
N VAL A 332 -8.57 -26.05 1.63
CA VAL A 332 -8.00 -25.38 2.82
C VAL A 332 -7.22 -26.38 3.66
N GLU A 333 -7.73 -27.58 3.91
CA GLU A 333 -7.04 -28.60 4.69
C GLU A 333 -5.72 -29.03 4.05
N ARG A 334 -5.71 -29.32 2.72
CA ARG A 334 -4.49 -29.71 1.99
C ARG A 334 -3.43 -28.62 2.07
N TRP A 335 -3.84 -27.39 1.81
CA TRP A 335 -2.93 -26.24 1.87
C TRP A 335 -2.42 -25.96 3.29
N GLN A 336 -3.30 -26.02 4.30
CA GLN A 336 -2.92 -25.84 5.70
C GLN A 336 -1.93 -26.92 6.15
N ARG A 337 -2.09 -28.17 5.69
CA ARG A 337 -1.15 -29.28 5.96
C ARG A 337 0.21 -29.05 5.31
N ARG A 338 0.26 -28.44 4.12
CA ARG A 338 1.51 -28.16 3.40
C ARG A 338 2.30 -27.00 3.99
N PHE A 339 1.60 -25.94 4.38
CA PHE A 339 2.22 -24.68 4.82
C PHE A 339 2.32 -24.57 6.33
N CYS A 340 1.48 -25.27 7.11
CA CYS A 340 1.48 -25.22 8.58
C CYS A 340 1.45 -23.76 9.09
N ASP A 341 2.47 -23.35 9.83
CA ASP A 341 2.68 -22.00 10.36
C ASP A 341 3.22 -21.00 9.31
N ARG A 342 3.71 -21.48 8.16
CA ARG A 342 4.26 -20.67 7.06
C ARG A 342 3.21 -19.98 6.19
N ALA A 343 1.93 -20.25 6.40
CA ALA A 343 0.84 -19.47 5.80
C ALA A 343 -0.41 -19.48 6.68
N ARG A 344 -1.24 -18.44 6.56
CA ARG A 344 -2.58 -18.38 7.13
C ARG A 344 -3.56 -18.47 5.99
N LEU A 345 -4.62 -19.24 6.20
CA LEU A 345 -5.64 -19.47 5.21
C LEU A 345 -6.99 -19.04 5.74
N TRP A 346 -7.79 -18.50 4.84
CA TRP A 346 -9.19 -18.21 5.07
C TRP A 346 -9.98 -18.73 3.88
N THR A 347 -11.16 -19.28 4.15
CA THR A 347 -12.22 -19.26 3.14
C THR A 347 -12.60 -17.80 2.85
N LYS A 348 -13.19 -17.54 1.68
CA LYS A 348 -13.73 -16.23 1.31
C LYS A 348 -14.63 -15.66 2.39
N GLU A 349 -15.54 -16.47 2.92
CA GLU A 349 -16.50 -16.08 3.94
C GLU A 349 -15.78 -15.64 5.23
N GLN A 350 -14.79 -16.43 5.68
CA GLN A 350 -14.00 -16.07 6.87
C GLN A 350 -13.18 -14.80 6.66
N ALA A 351 -12.60 -14.59 5.48
CA ALA A 351 -11.83 -13.38 5.17
C ALA A 351 -12.72 -12.13 5.21
N VAL A 352 -13.93 -12.22 4.65
CA VAL A 352 -14.91 -11.13 4.67
C VAL A 352 -15.41 -10.87 6.09
N GLU A 353 -15.80 -11.91 6.82
CA GLU A 353 -16.31 -11.80 8.19
C GLU A 353 -15.28 -11.18 9.16
N GLN A 354 -14.00 -11.54 9.00
CA GLN A 354 -12.90 -11.00 9.80
C GLN A 354 -12.46 -9.59 9.35
N GLY A 355 -13.09 -9.02 8.32
CA GLY A 355 -12.79 -7.67 7.85
C GLY A 355 -11.44 -7.55 7.13
N LEU A 356 -10.91 -8.65 6.57
CA LEU A 356 -9.59 -8.70 5.96
C LEU A 356 -9.43 -7.68 4.82
N PHE A 357 -10.49 -7.43 4.05
CA PHE A 357 -10.53 -6.42 2.98
C PHE A 357 -11.31 -5.14 3.37
N GLY A 358 -11.65 -4.99 4.66
CA GLY A 358 -12.63 -4.01 5.14
C GLY A 358 -14.07 -4.38 4.78
N GLU A 359 -14.94 -3.38 4.61
CA GLU A 359 -16.29 -3.59 4.06
C GLU A 359 -16.20 -4.11 2.61
N VAL A 360 -16.99 -5.13 2.27
CA VAL A 360 -16.95 -5.78 0.94
C VAL A 360 -18.28 -5.62 0.23
N ASP A 361 -18.28 -4.91 -0.90
CA ASP A 361 -19.43 -4.83 -1.79
C ASP A 361 -19.72 -6.21 -2.41
N ASN A 362 -20.99 -6.54 -2.62
CA ASN A 362 -21.40 -7.77 -3.30
C ASN A 362 -20.72 -7.95 -4.68
N ARG A 363 -20.49 -6.85 -5.41
CA ARG A 363 -19.79 -6.88 -6.71
C ARG A 363 -18.31 -7.30 -6.58
N VAL A 364 -17.67 -6.97 -5.45
CA VAL A 364 -16.26 -7.23 -5.17
C VAL A 364 -16.08 -8.63 -4.61
N ALA A 365 -17.06 -9.17 -3.88
CA ALA A 365 -17.03 -10.56 -3.41
C ALA A 365 -16.82 -11.58 -4.55
N ALA A 366 -17.35 -11.30 -5.75
CA ALA A 366 -17.15 -12.11 -6.94
C ALA A 366 -15.72 -12.05 -7.53
N MET A 367 -14.91 -11.08 -7.11
CA MET A 367 -13.51 -10.90 -7.53
C MET A 367 -12.53 -11.62 -6.59
N LEU A 368 -12.97 -11.97 -5.39
CA LEU A 368 -12.14 -12.64 -4.38
C LEU A 368 -11.99 -14.14 -4.70
N GLY A 369 -10.82 -14.69 -4.39
CA GLY A 369 -10.60 -16.14 -4.39
C GLY A 369 -11.48 -16.83 -3.34
N ASP A 370 -11.80 -18.10 -3.57
CA ASP A 370 -12.55 -18.94 -2.63
C ASP A 370 -11.71 -19.30 -1.40
N VAL A 371 -10.39 -19.32 -1.58
CA VAL A 371 -9.41 -19.41 -0.49
C VAL A 371 -8.39 -18.27 -0.63
N ILE A 372 -8.17 -17.55 0.47
CA ILE A 372 -7.19 -16.48 0.58
C ILE A 372 -6.04 -17.01 1.43
N VAL A 373 -4.81 -16.83 0.94
CA VAL A 373 -3.60 -17.28 1.63
C VAL A 373 -2.76 -16.06 1.98
N SER A 374 -2.21 -16.00 3.19
CA SER A 374 -1.23 -15.00 3.61
C SER A 374 0.03 -15.73 4.06
N ALA A 375 1.11 -15.61 3.29
CA ALA A 375 2.38 -16.23 3.59
C ALA A 375 3.01 -15.60 4.85
N SER A 376 3.69 -16.40 5.68
CA SER A 376 4.44 -15.94 6.86
C SER A 376 5.92 -15.87 6.56
N ASP A 377 6.66 -15.17 7.42
CA ASP A 377 8.12 -15.14 7.37
C ASP A 377 8.55 -14.73 5.95
N THR A 378 9.59 -15.34 5.40
CA THR A 378 10.13 -15.13 4.06
C THR A 378 9.55 -16.08 3.00
N THR A 379 8.44 -16.76 3.32
CA THR A 379 7.79 -17.72 2.40
C THR A 379 7.22 -17.02 1.17
N THR A 380 7.44 -17.60 0.00
CA THR A 380 6.80 -17.17 -1.25
C THR A 380 6.13 -18.36 -1.92
N ILE A 381 4.92 -18.15 -2.43
CA ILE A 381 4.09 -19.19 -3.04
C ILE A 381 3.78 -18.78 -4.47
N VAL A 382 4.32 -19.53 -5.43
CA VAL A 382 4.32 -19.17 -6.86
C VAL A 382 3.78 -20.30 -7.71
N ASP A 383 3.38 -20.00 -8.94
CA ASP A 383 2.97 -21.01 -9.92
C ASP A 383 3.72 -20.78 -11.25
N SER A 384 4.82 -21.52 -11.44
CA SER A 384 5.68 -21.37 -12.63
C SER A 384 5.01 -21.78 -13.94
N ARG A 385 3.84 -22.45 -13.91
CA ARG A 385 3.09 -22.79 -15.13
C ARG A 385 2.42 -21.56 -15.75
N SER A 386 2.14 -20.55 -14.93
CA SER A 386 1.44 -19.33 -15.35
C SER A 386 2.27 -18.05 -15.17
N GLN A 387 3.25 -18.06 -14.28
CA GLN A 387 4.10 -16.92 -13.95
C GLN A 387 5.47 -17.04 -14.62
N SER A 388 6.08 -15.90 -14.98
CA SER A 388 7.42 -15.90 -15.59
C SER A 388 8.51 -16.22 -14.57
N ASP A 389 9.63 -16.80 -15.02
CA ASP A 389 10.76 -17.17 -14.14
C ASP A 389 11.29 -15.98 -13.33
N LYS A 390 11.34 -14.78 -13.92
CA LYS A 390 11.71 -13.57 -13.17
C LYS A 390 10.72 -13.26 -12.04
N ALA A 391 9.41 -13.36 -12.31
CA ALA A 391 8.38 -13.04 -11.32
C ALA A 391 8.36 -14.04 -10.15
N THR A 392 8.82 -15.28 -10.36
CA THR A 392 8.88 -16.30 -9.32
C THR A 392 10.16 -16.26 -8.48
N ARG A 393 11.15 -15.41 -8.82
CA ARG A 393 12.48 -15.38 -8.19
C ARG A 393 12.93 -13.97 -7.78
N LEU A 394 11.99 -13.10 -7.46
CA LEU A 394 12.30 -11.75 -6.98
C LEU A 394 13.05 -11.84 -5.63
N PRO A 395 14.18 -11.13 -5.43
CA PRO A 395 14.96 -11.14 -4.19
C PRO A 395 14.26 -10.46 -3.01
N SER A 396 13.28 -9.61 -3.28
CA SER A 396 12.44 -9.00 -2.25
C SER A 396 11.01 -8.90 -2.76
N VAL A 397 10.06 -9.04 -1.83
CA VAL A 397 8.62 -9.11 -2.11
C VAL A 397 7.81 -8.47 -0.99
N HIS A 398 6.53 -8.24 -1.26
CA HIS A 398 5.53 -7.73 -0.34
C HIS A 398 4.17 -8.34 -0.72
N GLY A 399 3.11 -8.01 0.04
CA GLY A 399 1.74 -8.43 -0.23
C GLY A 399 1.04 -9.07 0.98
N SER A 400 1.80 -9.62 1.93
CA SER A 400 1.27 -10.29 3.12
C SER A 400 1.19 -9.37 4.35
N GLN A 401 0.97 -9.95 5.53
CA GLN A 401 0.64 -9.23 6.76
C GLN A 401 1.79 -9.16 7.77
N SER A 402 3.06 -9.17 7.36
CA SER A 402 4.14 -8.96 8.34
C SER A 402 4.25 -7.48 8.77
N PHE A 403 4.87 -7.20 9.91
CA PHE A 403 5.16 -5.81 10.30
C PHE A 403 6.01 -5.12 9.22
N MET A 404 7.02 -5.80 8.66
CA MET A 404 7.83 -5.30 7.54
C MET A 404 7.01 -4.88 6.32
N GLU A 405 5.90 -5.56 6.03
CA GLU A 405 5.06 -5.28 4.86
C GLU A 405 3.96 -4.26 5.15
N MET A 406 3.36 -4.33 6.34
CA MET A 406 2.14 -3.59 6.69
C MET A 406 2.40 -2.23 7.34
N ASP A 407 3.52 -2.09 8.08
CA ASP A 407 3.84 -0.84 8.74
C ASP A 407 4.53 0.11 7.77
N ILE A 408 3.87 1.23 7.51
CA ILE A 408 4.35 2.29 6.61
C ILE A 408 4.59 3.58 7.40
N PRO A 409 5.53 4.43 6.97
CA PRO A 409 5.75 5.71 7.60
C PRO A 409 4.60 6.67 7.29
N CYS A 410 4.40 7.64 8.18
CA CYS A 410 3.59 8.82 7.94
C CYS A 410 4.35 10.01 8.52
N LEU A 411 5.37 10.48 7.78
CA LEU A 411 6.25 11.55 8.23
C LEU A 411 5.60 12.89 7.90
N ILE A 412 5.49 13.76 8.89
CA ILE A 412 4.93 15.10 8.80
C ILE A 412 6.08 16.11 8.90
N ASP A 413 6.10 17.06 7.97
CA ASP A 413 6.99 18.21 7.94
C ASP A 413 6.22 19.46 7.48
N MET A 414 6.79 20.64 7.71
CA MET A 414 6.28 21.90 7.23
C MET A 414 7.40 22.74 6.60
N ALA A 415 7.18 23.18 5.37
CA ALA A 415 8.13 23.95 4.57
C ALA A 415 8.45 25.35 5.14
#